data_AF-A0A1I4F277-F1
#
_entry.id   AF-A0A1I4F277-F1
#
_cell.length_a   1.000
_cell.length_b   1.000
_cell.length_c   1.000
_cell.angle_alpha   90.00
_cell.angle_beta   90.00
_cell.angle_gamma   90.00
#
_symmetry.space_group_name_H-M   'P 1'
#
loop_
_entity.id
_entity.type
_entity.pdbx_description
1 polymer ?
#
loop_
_entity_poly.entity_id
_entity_poly.type
_entity_poly.pdbx_seq_one_letter_code
_entity_poly.pdbx_strand_id
1 'polypeptide(L)'
;MTKDDRYGAAGDTYGSSGDQYDDAPSQNGTGAETAGAAADDAETETDDSANDGVADLPFIFARRTVKADRDALPVYVRASTADQIGELERELDDRFDGDDVMSLDVREAVVKAGLRNVEDVVDVMETWGYGRR
;
A
#
# COMPACT_ATOMS: atom_id res chain seq x y z
N MET A 1 3.84 -7.04 -37.86
CA MET A 1 3.59 -7.37 -36.44
C MET A 1 4.60 -6.58 -35.63
N THR A 2 4.22 -5.37 -35.26
CA THR A 2 5.09 -4.40 -34.58
C THR A 2 5.07 -4.71 -33.09
N LYS A 3 6.16 -4.38 -32.39
CA LYS A 3 6.47 -4.84 -31.03
C LYS A 3 5.58 -4.25 -29.92
N ASP A 4 4.54 -3.51 -30.30
CA ASP A 4 3.63 -2.75 -29.43
C ASP A 4 2.36 -3.53 -29.02
N ASP A 5 2.05 -4.68 -29.63
CA ASP A 5 0.80 -5.41 -29.34
C ASP A 5 0.90 -6.41 -28.17
N ARG A 6 2.00 -6.42 -27.41
CA ARG A 6 2.23 -7.43 -26.33
C ARG A 6 1.85 -6.96 -24.92
N TYR A 7 1.55 -5.68 -24.75
CA TYR A 7 0.99 -5.16 -23.51
C TYR A 7 -0.37 -4.57 -23.84
N GLY A 8 -1.41 -5.36 -23.59
CA GLY A 8 -2.79 -4.88 -23.63
C GLY A 8 -2.92 -3.62 -22.78
N ALA A 9 -3.75 -2.70 -23.25
CA ALA A 9 -4.03 -1.41 -22.64
C ALA A 9 -3.94 -1.48 -21.11
N ALA A 10 -2.98 -0.75 -20.55
CA ALA A 10 -3.02 -0.40 -19.14
C ALA A 10 -4.30 0.43 -18.96
N GLY A 11 -5.38 -0.26 -18.61
CA GLY A 11 -6.61 0.35 -18.17
C GLY A 11 -6.30 1.02 -16.84
N ASP A 12 -6.04 2.32 -16.90
CA ASP A 12 -6.03 3.22 -15.76
C ASP A 12 -7.36 3.05 -15.01
N THR A 13 -7.34 2.27 -13.93
CA THR A 13 -8.39 2.29 -12.91
C THR A 13 -7.79 1.99 -11.54
N TYR A 14 -6.81 2.81 -11.16
CA TYR A 14 -6.58 3.11 -9.75
C TYR A 14 -7.14 4.52 -9.50
N GLY A 15 -8.26 4.59 -8.78
CA GLY A 15 -8.81 5.85 -8.26
C GLY A 15 -9.93 6.47 -9.10
N SER A 16 -11.14 5.90 -9.05
CA SER A 16 -12.35 6.71 -9.21
C SER A 16 -12.83 7.14 -7.82
N SER A 17 -12.18 8.17 -7.29
CA SER A 17 -12.76 9.08 -6.31
C SER A 17 -12.49 10.45 -6.90
N GLY A 18 -13.57 11.10 -7.33
CA GLY A 18 -13.53 12.22 -8.24
C GLY A 18 -12.94 13.47 -7.62
N ASP A 19 -11.92 13.99 -8.28
CA ASP A 19 -11.59 15.41 -8.27
C ASP A 19 -11.42 15.84 -9.73
N GLN A 20 -12.46 16.48 -10.26
CA GLN A 20 -12.43 17.15 -11.56
C GLN A 20 -11.57 18.41 -11.42
N TYR A 21 -10.36 18.36 -11.96
CA TYR A 21 -9.59 19.58 -12.25
C TYR A 21 -10.18 20.25 -13.49
N ASP A 22 -11.08 21.20 -13.27
CA ASP A 22 -11.60 22.11 -14.31
C ASP A 22 -10.61 23.28 -14.46
N ASP A 23 -9.86 23.31 -15.56
CA ASP A 23 -9.06 24.46 -15.99
C ASP A 23 -9.80 25.18 -17.13
N ALA A 24 -10.48 26.28 -16.80
CA ALA A 24 -10.88 27.30 -17.77
C ALA A 24 -11.01 28.69 -17.10
N PRO A 25 -10.70 29.78 -17.83
CA PRO A 25 -10.18 31.01 -17.22
C PRO A 25 -11.25 32.00 -16.74
N SER A 26 -10.81 32.78 -15.74
CA SER A 26 -11.42 33.97 -15.11
C SER A 26 -12.22 34.92 -16.03
N GLN A 27 -13.43 35.30 -15.58
CA GLN A 27 -13.88 36.71 -15.50
C GLN A 27 -15.22 36.91 -14.75
N ASN A 28 -15.16 37.74 -13.69
CA ASN A 28 -16.16 38.64 -13.09
C ASN A 28 -17.65 38.23 -12.96
N GLY A 29 -18.13 38.18 -11.71
CA GLY A 29 -19.55 38.31 -11.36
C GLY A 29 -19.82 38.21 -9.85
N THR A 30 -20.05 39.36 -9.20
CA THR A 30 -20.40 39.60 -7.79
C THR A 30 -21.56 38.74 -7.23
N GLY A 31 -21.39 38.21 -6.00
CA GLY A 31 -22.46 37.68 -5.16
C GLY A 31 -21.96 37.04 -3.86
N ALA A 32 -22.45 37.52 -2.71
CA ALA A 32 -21.92 37.35 -1.35
C ALA A 32 -22.13 35.96 -0.67
N GLU A 33 -21.11 35.60 0.13
CA GLU A 33 -21.06 34.85 1.41
C GLU A 33 -21.65 33.43 1.54
N THR A 34 -20.78 32.45 1.86
CA THR A 34 -20.85 31.65 3.10
C THR A 34 -19.46 31.05 3.41
N ALA A 35 -19.00 31.21 4.65
CA ALA A 35 -17.72 30.78 5.19
C ALA A 35 -17.62 29.26 5.41
N GLY A 36 -16.40 28.69 5.33
CA GLY A 36 -16.16 27.28 5.65
C GLY A 36 -14.70 26.82 5.53
N ALA A 37 -13.81 27.45 6.31
CA ALA A 37 -12.54 26.96 6.84
C ALA A 37 -11.60 26.10 5.96
N ALA A 38 -10.50 26.74 5.55
CA ALA A 38 -9.23 26.07 5.32
C ALA A 38 -8.68 25.50 6.64
N ALA A 39 -8.15 24.28 6.61
CA ALA A 39 -7.28 23.69 7.62
C ALA A 39 -6.21 22.91 6.83
N ASP A 40 -5.10 23.54 6.45
CA ASP A 40 -3.89 23.75 7.27
C ASP A 40 -3.15 22.42 7.51
N ASP A 41 -2.14 22.23 6.67
CA ASP A 41 -1.13 21.18 6.70
C ASP A 41 -0.25 21.43 7.92
N ALA A 42 -0.63 20.85 9.06
CA ALA A 42 0.12 20.97 10.30
C ALA A 42 1.05 19.77 10.45
N GLU A 43 2.30 19.95 10.02
CA GLU A 43 3.45 19.17 10.50
C GLU A 43 3.43 19.17 12.03
N THR A 44 3.02 18.05 12.62
CA THR A 44 3.04 17.88 14.07
C THR A 44 4.36 17.23 14.45
N GLU A 45 5.34 18.06 14.83
CA GLU A 45 6.45 17.61 15.67
C GLU A 45 5.85 16.95 16.91
N THR A 46 5.97 15.62 17.00
CA THR A 46 5.41 14.85 18.10
C THR A 46 6.46 14.78 19.20
N ASP A 47 6.14 15.39 20.32
CA ASP A 47 6.84 15.38 21.60
C ASP A 47 7.26 13.94 22.01
N ASP A 48 8.56 13.77 22.26
CA ASP A 48 9.27 12.49 22.50
C ASP A 48 9.07 11.93 23.93
N SER A 49 8.04 12.37 24.67
CA SER A 49 7.90 12.05 26.11
C SER A 49 6.79 11.04 26.47
N ALA A 50 6.11 10.42 25.49
CA ALA A 50 5.01 9.48 25.74
C ALA A 50 5.27 8.02 25.27
N ASN A 51 6.51 7.67 24.90
CA ASN A 51 6.78 6.44 24.14
C ASN A 51 7.18 5.21 24.98
N ASP A 52 7.38 5.36 26.30
CA ASP A 52 7.98 4.31 27.14
C ASP A 52 7.06 3.08 27.36
N GLY A 53 5.76 3.17 27.00
CA GLY A 53 4.79 2.05 27.08
C GLY A 53 4.27 1.54 25.74
N VAL A 54 4.56 2.23 24.62
CA VAL A 54 4.08 1.84 23.28
C VAL A 54 5.00 0.78 22.66
N ALA A 55 6.29 0.78 23.02
CA ALA A 55 7.29 -0.14 22.49
C ALA A 55 7.02 -1.63 22.84
N ASP A 56 6.31 -1.91 23.94
CA ASP A 56 5.99 -3.28 24.38
C ASP A 56 4.66 -3.81 23.81
N LEU A 57 3.87 -2.97 23.15
CA LEU A 57 2.61 -3.39 22.55
C LEU A 57 2.86 -4.15 21.24
N PRO A 58 2.04 -5.18 20.93
CA PRO A 58 2.04 -5.77 19.60
C PRO A 58 1.84 -4.71 18.51
N PHE A 59 2.53 -4.88 17.38
CA PHE A 59 2.65 -3.88 16.31
C PHE A 59 1.32 -3.23 15.89
N ILE A 60 0.23 -4.01 15.79
CA ILE A 60 -1.09 -3.49 15.37
C ILE A 60 -1.68 -2.46 16.35
N PHE A 61 -1.36 -2.58 17.65
CA PHE A 61 -1.84 -1.67 18.70
C PHE A 61 -0.90 -0.49 18.94
N ALA A 62 0.37 -0.60 18.53
CA ALA A 62 1.36 0.45 18.68
C ALA A 62 1.32 1.49 17.55
N ARG A 63 0.87 1.10 16.35
CA ARG A 63 0.93 1.95 15.16
C ARG A 63 -0.15 3.03 15.12
N ARG A 64 0.20 4.21 14.60
CA ARG A 64 -0.75 5.33 14.36
C ARG A 64 -1.56 5.17 13.08
N THR A 65 -0.93 4.67 12.02
CA THR A 65 -1.57 4.39 10.73
C THR A 65 -0.99 3.11 10.15
N VAL A 66 -1.64 2.57 9.12
CA VAL A 66 -1.12 1.41 8.40
C VAL A 66 0.25 1.70 7.76
N LYS A 67 0.60 2.95 7.45
CA LYS A 67 1.90 3.31 6.87
C LYS A 67 2.92 3.81 7.90
N ALA A 68 2.52 4.01 9.15
CA ALA A 68 3.40 4.54 10.17
C ALA A 68 4.61 3.61 10.36
N ASP A 69 5.77 4.20 10.57
CA ASP A 69 7.01 3.50 10.91
C ASP A 69 7.46 2.49 9.82
N ARG A 70 7.13 2.77 8.54
CA ARG A 70 7.48 1.95 7.38
C ARG A 70 8.16 2.77 6.28
N ASP A 71 9.24 2.21 5.74
CA ASP A 71 9.82 2.68 4.48
C ASP A 71 9.03 2.12 3.28
N ALA A 72 8.87 2.93 2.23
CA ALA A 72 8.18 2.50 1.02
C ALA A 72 9.05 1.53 0.20
N LEU A 73 8.56 0.29 -0.01
CA LEU A 73 9.19 -0.71 -0.87
C LEU A 73 8.29 -1.03 -2.08
N PRO A 74 8.56 -0.47 -3.26
CA PRO A 74 7.82 -0.83 -4.47
C PRO A 74 8.24 -2.22 -4.96
N VAL A 75 7.28 -3.14 -5.04
CA VAL A 75 7.50 -4.51 -5.55
C VAL A 75 6.57 -4.78 -6.72
N TYR A 76 7.14 -5.18 -7.87
CA TYR A 76 6.39 -5.66 -9.02
C TYR A 76 6.44 -7.18 -9.07
N VAL A 77 5.28 -7.81 -9.18
CA VAL A 77 5.15 -9.28 -9.23
C VAL A 77 4.46 -9.72 -10.53
N ARG A 78 4.64 -10.99 -10.90
CA ARG A 78 3.91 -11.60 -12.01
C ARG A 78 2.42 -11.76 -11.63
N ALA A 79 1.52 -11.77 -12.63
CA ALA A 79 0.07 -11.89 -12.40
C ALA A 79 -0.31 -13.07 -11.49
N SER A 80 0.27 -14.26 -11.73
CA SER A 80 0.02 -15.44 -10.89
C SER A 80 0.39 -15.24 -9.42
N THR A 81 1.42 -14.44 -9.13
CA THR A 81 1.84 -14.14 -7.77
C THR A 81 0.92 -13.08 -7.15
N ALA A 82 0.46 -12.09 -7.93
CA ALA A 82 -0.53 -11.13 -7.47
C ALA A 82 -1.85 -11.81 -7.07
N ASP A 83 -2.31 -12.77 -7.87
CA ASP A 83 -3.52 -13.55 -7.59
C ASP A 83 -3.37 -14.35 -6.28
N GLN A 84 -2.24 -15.04 -6.09
CA GLN A 84 -1.94 -15.78 -4.85
C GLN A 84 -1.89 -14.88 -3.61
N ILE A 85 -1.35 -13.66 -3.74
CA ILE A 85 -1.36 -12.68 -2.63
C ILE A 85 -2.81 -12.28 -2.31
N GLY A 86 -3.64 -12.04 -3.32
CA GLY A 86 -5.06 -11.70 -3.11
C GLY A 86 -5.87 -12.84 -2.49
N GLU A 87 -5.56 -14.09 -2.83
CA GLU A 87 -6.13 -15.28 -2.18
C GLU A 87 -5.69 -15.38 -0.72
N LEU A 88 -4.40 -15.17 -0.45
CA LEU A 88 -3.86 -15.16 0.91
C LEU A 88 -4.48 -14.04 1.76
N GLU A 89 -4.67 -12.84 1.22
CA GLU A 89 -5.32 -11.72 1.92
C GLU A 89 -6.72 -12.13 2.40
N ARG A 90 -7.54 -12.77 1.55
CA ARG A 90 -8.87 -13.27 1.93
C ARG A 90 -8.80 -14.42 2.95
N GLU A 91 -7.87 -15.35 2.75
CA GLU A 91 -7.69 -16.49 3.66
C GLU A 91 -7.30 -16.02 5.07
N LEU A 92 -6.48 -14.99 5.19
CA LEU A 92 -6.08 -14.44 6.48
C LEU A 92 -7.20 -13.63 7.15
N ASP A 93 -7.98 -12.88 6.38
CA ASP A 93 -9.17 -12.17 6.86
C ASP A 93 -10.18 -13.15 7.50
N ASP A 94 -10.44 -14.27 6.81
CA ASP A 94 -11.31 -15.35 7.31
C ASP A 94 -10.75 -16.04 8.56
N ARG A 95 -9.42 -16.15 8.69
CA ARG A 95 -8.75 -16.87 9.80
C ARG A 95 -8.61 -16.05 11.07
N PHE A 96 -8.44 -14.74 10.96
CA PHE A 96 -8.27 -13.86 12.12
C PHE A 96 -9.61 -13.28 12.60
N ASP A 97 -10.71 -14.01 12.37
CA ASP A 97 -12.06 -13.72 12.88
C ASP A 97 -12.55 -12.28 12.62
N GLY A 98 -12.10 -11.67 11.52
CA GLY A 98 -12.49 -10.31 11.12
C GLY A 98 -11.74 -9.17 11.81
N ASP A 99 -10.56 -9.42 12.40
CA ASP A 99 -9.58 -8.36 12.62
C ASP A 99 -9.33 -7.63 11.27
N ASP A 100 -9.19 -6.30 11.27
CA ASP A 100 -8.91 -5.53 10.04
C ASP A 100 -7.51 -5.90 9.48
N VAL A 101 -7.45 -6.99 8.71
CA VAL A 101 -6.23 -7.48 8.06
C VAL A 101 -5.92 -6.58 6.88
N MET A 102 -5.05 -5.61 7.11
CA MET A 102 -4.65 -4.67 6.07
C MET A 102 -3.75 -5.36 5.04
N SER A 103 -4.01 -5.17 3.75
CA SER A 103 -3.17 -5.71 2.66
C SER A 103 -1.69 -5.35 2.81
N LEU A 104 -1.37 -4.17 3.35
CA LEU A 104 0.03 -3.79 3.60
C LEU A 104 0.70 -4.69 4.65
N ASP A 105 -0.05 -5.13 5.67
CA ASP A 105 0.45 -6.03 6.72
C ASP A 105 0.67 -7.43 6.17
N VAL A 106 -0.25 -7.93 5.34
CA VAL A 106 -0.10 -9.22 4.68
C VAL A 106 1.15 -9.25 3.80
N ARG A 107 1.36 -8.20 3.00
CA ARG A 107 2.54 -8.09 2.13
C ARG A 107 3.83 -8.02 2.92
N GLU A 108 3.88 -7.23 4.00
CA GLU A 108 5.05 -7.22 4.88
C GLU A 108 5.28 -8.60 5.51
N ALA A 109 4.21 -9.26 5.97
CA ALA A 109 4.30 -10.59 6.56
C ALA A 109 4.85 -11.64 5.58
N VAL A 110 4.43 -11.60 4.31
CA VAL A 110 4.99 -12.46 3.24
C VAL A 110 6.47 -12.19 3.04
N VAL A 111 6.89 -10.92 2.95
CA VAL A 111 8.31 -10.56 2.84
C VAL A 111 9.09 -11.08 4.04
N LYS A 112 8.58 -10.85 5.25
CA LYS A 112 9.22 -11.27 6.50
C LYS A 112 9.29 -12.79 6.63
N ALA A 113 8.27 -13.52 6.17
CA ALA A 113 8.26 -14.97 6.12
C ALA A 113 9.32 -15.50 5.16
N GLY A 114 9.45 -14.93 3.96
CA GLY A 114 10.52 -15.29 3.01
C GLY A 114 11.92 -14.99 3.58
N LEU A 115 12.10 -13.85 4.25
CA LEU A 115 13.38 -13.52 4.92
C LEU A 115 13.72 -14.46 6.07
N ARG A 116 12.73 -15.09 6.70
CA ARG A 116 12.91 -16.10 7.75
C ARG A 116 13.17 -17.51 7.20
N ASN A 117 12.73 -17.78 5.97
CA ASN A 117 12.85 -19.08 5.31
C ASN A 117 13.56 -18.88 3.96
N VAL A 118 14.86 -18.57 4.02
CA VAL A 118 15.64 -18.18 2.83
C VAL A 118 15.74 -19.32 1.82
N GLU A 119 15.70 -20.56 2.28
CA GLU A 119 15.71 -21.77 1.45
C GLU A 119 14.49 -21.81 0.51
N ASP A 120 13.29 -21.47 0.99
CA ASP A 120 12.09 -21.40 0.14
C ASP A 120 12.25 -20.33 -0.95
N VAL A 121 12.90 -19.21 -0.62
CA VAL A 121 13.21 -18.15 -1.59
C VAL A 121 14.19 -18.66 -2.64
N VAL A 122 15.23 -19.40 -2.23
CA VAL A 122 16.19 -20.03 -3.15
C VAL A 122 15.47 -21.00 -4.09
N ASP A 123 14.60 -21.88 -3.59
CA ASP A 123 13.86 -22.85 -4.39
C ASP A 123 12.97 -22.18 -5.46
N VAL A 124 12.31 -21.08 -5.09
CA VAL A 124 11.53 -20.26 -6.04
C VAL A 124 12.44 -19.66 -7.12
N MET A 125 13.61 -19.12 -6.73
CA MET A 125 14.57 -18.55 -7.67
C MET A 125 15.19 -19.62 -8.59
N GLU A 126 15.50 -20.80 -8.08
CA GLU A 126 16.00 -21.91 -8.89
C GLU A 126 14.95 -22.40 -9.89
N THR A 127 13.67 -22.42 -9.49
CA THR A 127 12.55 -22.72 -10.39
C THR A 127 12.50 -21.72 -11.56
N TRP A 128 12.77 -20.43 -11.29
CA TRP A 128 12.91 -19.40 -12.33
C TRP A 128 14.18 -19.55 -13.17
N GLY A 129 15.13 -20.38 -12.73
CA GLY A 129 16.34 -20.73 -13.47
C GLY A 129 17.60 -20.01 -13.01
N TYR A 130 17.57 -19.30 -11.89
CA TYR A 130 18.80 -18.87 -11.24
C TYR A 130 19.65 -20.09 -10.84
N GLY A 131 20.97 -19.92 -10.76
CA GLY A 131 21.90 -20.99 -10.37
C GLY A 131 22.19 -22.06 -11.43
N ARG A 132 21.38 -22.17 -12.49
CA ARG A 132 21.66 -23.06 -13.64
C ARG A 132 22.80 -22.46 -14.48
N ARG A 133 23.95 -23.14 -14.50
CA ARG A 133 25.10 -22.87 -15.39
C ARG A 133 25.28 -24.02 -16.37
#